data_AF-A0A432IGC6-F1
#
_entry.id   AF-A0A432IGC6-F1
#
_cell.length_a   1.000
_cell.length_b   1.000
_cell.length_c   1.000
_cell.angle_alpha   90.00
_cell.angle_beta   90.00
_cell.angle_gamma   90.00
#
_symmetry.space_group_name_H-M   'P 1'
#
loop_
_entity.id
_entity.type
_entity.pdbx_description
1 polymer ?
#
loop_
_entity_poly.entity_id
_entity_poly.type
_entity_poly.pdbx_seq_one_letter_code
_entity_poly.pdbx_strand_id
1 'polypeptide(L)'
;NYIADFVCLKEKLIVEIDGRYHQLPENLKNDKERTDWLNSEGFRVIRFTNEEVLTNLDKVLNTISNTLKMPPSGDRGGSDGGKILLATVKGDVHDIGKNIVGVVLSCNNYEIIDLGVMVPPEKIIEAAKKEKVDVIGLSGLITPSLDEMVHLAKEMELQNFKVPLLIGGATTSKAHTAVKIDPEYQNAVVHVHDASKAVTVVGDLLQKDTSEAFKEQLKSEYEKVREGFYNRTEKKEYVSLAEARENKLKIDWKTAEIPVPKMIGVKVIEKVNLKKVIDYIDWGPFFRVWELKGRYPDILNDKIAGKEASRLFSDAKKMLNTVIKKDLLKAKAVFGIFPANSVEDDIEIYDPKDRNKKINKVVSLRQQIKKINGKPNLALSDFIAPKESGINDYIGCFAVTSGFGTEELAREFEADHDDYKVIMIKAISDRLAEALAEFLHQEVRMKFWGYSTDEQLNNEDLIKEEYTGIRPAPGYPASPDHTEKKTIWKLLDVEKNTGIKLTESLAMWPASSVSGYYFANKESRYFGVGKIKRDQLEDFAKRKKMSLEEAEKWLSPNLA
;
A
#
# COMPACT_ATOMS: atom_id res chain seq x y z
N ASN A 1 -38.14 31.99 -16.44
CA ASN A 1 -39.36 31.28 -15.95
C ASN A 1 -39.19 29.81 -16.25
N TYR A 2 -39.02 29.01 -15.21
CA TYR A 2 -38.92 27.55 -15.28
C TYR A 2 -40.23 26.96 -14.75
N ILE A 3 -40.77 25.95 -15.44
CA ILE A 3 -41.95 25.22 -15.02
C ILE A 3 -41.50 23.77 -14.91
N ALA A 4 -41.50 23.23 -13.69
CA ALA A 4 -41.23 21.83 -13.45
C ALA A 4 -42.48 21.00 -13.74
N ASP A 5 -42.30 19.77 -14.23
CA ASP A 5 -43.43 18.84 -14.38
C ASP A 5 -44.02 18.48 -13.01
N PHE A 6 -43.17 18.10 -12.05
CA PHE A 6 -43.57 17.84 -10.66
C PHE A 6 -42.53 18.35 -9.67
N VAL A 7 -43.01 18.96 -8.57
CA VAL A 7 -42.15 19.43 -7.49
C VAL A 7 -42.74 19.11 -6.12
N CYS A 8 -41.92 18.53 -5.25
CA CYS A 8 -42.17 18.39 -3.82
C CYS A 8 -41.30 19.40 -3.07
N LEU A 9 -41.89 20.53 -2.68
CA LEU A 9 -41.17 21.60 -1.99
C LEU A 9 -40.64 21.18 -0.62
N LYS A 10 -41.42 20.37 0.12
CA LYS A 10 -41.05 19.89 1.46
C LYS A 10 -39.75 19.08 1.44
N GLU A 11 -39.62 18.19 0.45
CA GLU A 11 -38.48 17.26 0.32
C GLU A 11 -37.41 17.76 -0.67
N LYS A 12 -37.59 19.00 -1.15
CA LYS A 12 -36.79 19.65 -2.19
C LYS A 12 -36.48 18.72 -3.37
N LEU A 13 -37.50 18.06 -3.92
CA LEU A 13 -37.35 17.12 -5.04
C LEU A 13 -38.16 17.60 -6.25
N ILE A 14 -37.53 17.64 -7.42
CA ILE A 14 -38.13 17.92 -8.71
C ILE A 14 -38.05 16.65 -9.55
N VAL A 15 -39.17 16.28 -10.19
CA VAL A 15 -39.26 15.15 -11.11
C VAL A 15 -39.65 15.69 -12.49
N GLU A 16 -38.80 15.47 -13.47
CA GLU A 16 -39.06 15.85 -14.87
C GLU A 16 -39.33 14.61 -15.73
N ILE A 17 -40.24 14.74 -16.69
CA ILE A 17 -40.53 13.70 -17.67
C ILE A 17 -40.06 14.17 -19.04
N ASP A 18 -38.84 13.78 -19.40
CA ASP A 18 -38.20 14.22 -20.63
C ASP A 18 -38.81 13.51 -21.86
N GLY A 19 -39.43 14.29 -22.74
CA GLY A 19 -39.85 13.85 -24.08
C GLY A 19 -38.72 13.86 -25.13
N ARG A 20 -39.01 13.40 -26.36
CA ARG A 20 -38.04 13.32 -27.48
C ARG A 20 -37.38 14.67 -27.88
N TYR A 21 -37.87 15.81 -27.38
CA TYR A 21 -37.33 17.15 -27.64
C TYR A 21 -36.12 17.54 -26.77
N HIS A 22 -35.80 16.78 -25.70
CA HIS A 22 -34.63 17.03 -24.83
C HIS A 22 -33.31 16.46 -25.38
N GLN A 23 -33.34 15.77 -26.54
CA GLN A 23 -32.16 15.11 -27.12
C GLN A 23 -31.36 16.00 -28.08
N LEU A 24 -31.77 17.26 -28.30
CA LEU A 24 -31.03 18.21 -29.13
C LEU A 24 -29.86 18.84 -28.33
N PRO A 25 -28.65 19.00 -28.92
CA PRO A 25 -27.44 19.44 -28.20
C PRO A 25 -27.57 20.77 -27.46
N GLU A 26 -28.34 21.72 -28.00
CA GLU A 26 -28.56 23.04 -27.41
C GLU A 26 -29.44 23.01 -26.15
N ASN A 27 -30.39 22.06 -26.09
CA ASN A 27 -31.29 21.89 -24.94
C ASN A 27 -30.59 21.21 -23.76
N LEU A 28 -29.68 20.26 -24.04
CA LEU A 28 -28.89 19.56 -23.02
C LEU A 28 -27.98 20.50 -22.21
N LYS A 29 -27.40 21.51 -22.84
CA LYS A 29 -26.54 22.49 -22.16
C LYS A 29 -27.36 23.41 -21.24
N ASN A 30 -28.51 23.86 -21.71
CA ASN A 30 -29.42 24.72 -20.95
C ASN A 30 -30.05 23.95 -19.77
N ASP A 31 -30.41 22.67 -19.98
CA ASP A 31 -30.94 21.81 -18.93
C ASP A 31 -29.92 21.49 -17.85
N LYS A 32 -28.64 21.34 -18.21
CA LYS A 32 -27.56 21.16 -17.25
C LYS A 32 -27.35 22.41 -16.39
N GLU A 33 -27.24 23.60 -17.02
CA GLU A 33 -27.08 24.86 -16.29
C GLU A 33 -28.27 25.13 -15.34
N ARG A 34 -29.48 24.73 -15.73
CA ARG A 34 -30.69 24.82 -14.88
C ARG A 34 -30.67 23.82 -13.73
N THR A 35 -30.32 22.57 -14.00
CA THR A 35 -30.19 21.55 -12.95
C THR A 35 -29.11 21.95 -11.95
N ASP A 36 -27.99 22.51 -12.40
CA ASP A 36 -26.93 23.02 -11.53
C ASP A 36 -27.42 24.19 -10.66
N TRP A 37 -28.23 25.09 -11.21
CA TRP A 37 -28.86 26.18 -10.42
C TRP A 37 -29.89 25.64 -9.41
N LEU A 38 -30.78 24.73 -9.81
CA LEU A 38 -31.76 24.13 -8.89
C LEU A 38 -31.07 23.34 -7.77
N ASN A 39 -29.98 22.64 -8.09
CA ASN A 39 -29.12 22.00 -7.10
C ASN A 39 -28.48 23.02 -6.15
N SER A 40 -28.07 24.20 -6.63
CA SER A 40 -27.56 25.27 -5.74
C SER A 40 -28.62 25.86 -4.80
N GLU A 41 -29.90 25.82 -5.19
CA GLU A 41 -31.03 26.19 -4.32
C GLU A 41 -31.45 25.03 -3.37
N GLY A 42 -30.74 23.90 -3.42
CA GLY A 42 -30.96 22.73 -2.58
C GLY A 42 -32.03 21.77 -3.08
N PHE A 43 -32.53 21.95 -4.31
CA PHE A 43 -33.41 20.98 -4.96
C PHE A 43 -32.62 19.84 -5.58
N ARG A 44 -33.16 18.63 -5.51
CA ARG A 44 -32.67 17.47 -6.27
C ARG A 44 -33.55 17.31 -7.49
N VAL A 45 -32.96 17.13 -8.66
CA VAL A 45 -33.70 16.94 -9.91
C VAL A 45 -33.47 15.52 -10.39
N ILE A 46 -34.54 14.73 -10.48
CA ILE A 46 -34.53 13.41 -11.12
C ILE A 46 -35.36 13.47 -12.39
N ARG A 47 -34.90 12.77 -13.43
CA ARG A 47 -35.52 12.82 -14.76
C ARG A 47 -35.82 11.42 -15.25
N PHE A 48 -36.98 11.24 -15.87
CA PHE A 48 -37.40 9.98 -16.48
C PHE A 48 -37.81 10.22 -17.91
N THR A 49 -37.55 9.27 -18.79
CA THR A 49 -38.12 9.34 -20.14
C THR A 49 -39.59 8.92 -20.15
N ASN A 50 -40.36 9.42 -21.12
CA ASN A 50 -41.73 8.95 -21.35
C ASN A 50 -41.83 7.41 -21.45
N GLU A 51 -40.83 6.76 -22.06
CA GLU A 51 -40.79 5.32 -22.22
C GLU A 51 -40.60 4.60 -20.88
N GLU A 52 -39.73 5.10 -19.99
CA GLU A 52 -39.53 4.53 -18.65
C GLU A 52 -40.78 4.61 -17.79
N VAL A 53 -41.51 5.73 -17.85
CA VAL A 53 -42.76 5.90 -17.10
C VAL A 53 -43.85 4.95 -17.60
N LEU A 54 -43.95 4.75 -18.92
CA LEU A 54 -45.00 3.91 -19.53
C LEU A 54 -44.70 2.41 -19.46
N THR A 55 -43.43 2.01 -19.46
CA THR A 55 -43.02 0.59 -19.56
C THR A 55 -42.49 0.02 -18.25
N ASN A 56 -42.03 0.85 -17.32
CA ASN A 56 -41.38 0.39 -16.09
C ASN A 56 -41.69 1.29 -14.88
N LEU A 57 -42.98 1.44 -14.60
CA LEU A 57 -43.49 2.30 -13.54
C LEU A 57 -42.93 1.94 -12.15
N ASP A 58 -42.75 0.66 -11.84
CA ASP A 58 -42.21 0.21 -10.55
C ASP A 58 -40.77 0.71 -10.31
N LYS A 59 -39.93 0.71 -11.34
CA LYS A 59 -38.57 1.26 -11.26
C LYS A 59 -38.59 2.76 -11.04
N VAL A 60 -39.49 3.49 -11.71
CA VAL A 60 -39.67 4.94 -11.56
C VAL A 60 -40.11 5.27 -10.13
N LEU A 61 -41.15 4.60 -9.62
CA LEU A 61 -41.66 4.80 -8.26
C LEU A 61 -40.63 4.45 -7.20
N ASN A 62 -39.87 3.36 -7.37
CA ASN A 62 -38.78 3.00 -6.46
C ASN A 62 -37.65 4.05 -6.45
N THR A 63 -37.31 4.61 -7.61
CA THR A 63 -36.29 5.65 -7.72
C THR A 63 -36.73 6.94 -7.00
N ILE A 64 -38.00 7.35 -7.19
CA ILE A 64 -38.59 8.49 -6.47
C ILE A 64 -38.58 8.22 -4.95
N SER A 65 -39.06 7.05 -4.53
CA SER A 65 -39.12 6.65 -3.11
C SER A 65 -37.74 6.63 -2.44
N ASN A 66 -36.73 6.08 -3.10
CA ASN A 66 -35.37 6.06 -2.59
C ASN A 66 -34.76 7.47 -2.51
N THR A 67 -35.06 8.33 -3.49
CA THR A 67 -34.61 9.72 -3.47
C THR A 67 -35.25 10.47 -2.31
N LEU A 68 -36.54 10.27 -2.04
CA LEU A 68 -37.24 10.88 -0.90
C LEU A 68 -36.69 10.42 0.46
N LYS A 69 -36.12 9.21 0.58
CA LYS A 69 -35.50 8.69 1.81
C LYS A 69 -34.12 9.28 2.10
N MET A 70 -33.46 9.86 1.10
CA MET A 70 -32.20 10.57 1.29
C MET A 70 -32.50 12.02 1.73
N PRO A 71 -31.94 12.53 2.85
CA PRO A 71 -32.11 13.93 3.22
C PRO A 71 -31.36 14.84 2.22
N PRO A 72 -31.82 16.09 2.01
CA PRO A 72 -31.17 17.03 1.12
C PRO A 72 -29.73 17.32 1.58
N SER A 73 -28.80 17.31 0.62
CA SER A 73 -27.41 17.69 0.85
C SER A 73 -27.36 19.16 1.29
N GLY A 74 -27.07 19.42 2.56
CA GLY A 74 -26.80 20.77 3.04
C GLY A 74 -27.42 21.20 4.36
N ASP A 75 -28.26 20.38 5.02
CA ASP A 75 -28.72 20.74 6.37
C ASP A 75 -28.88 19.50 7.27
N ARG A 76 -27.78 19.12 7.92
CA ARG A 76 -27.78 18.33 9.15
C ARG A 76 -26.83 19.00 10.14
N GLY A 77 -27.24 20.17 10.65
CA GLY A 77 -26.67 20.72 11.87
C GLY A 77 -27.09 19.86 13.06
N GLY A 78 -26.23 18.94 13.50
CA GLY A 78 -26.44 18.08 14.66
C GLY A 78 -25.53 16.85 14.64
N SER A 79 -24.98 16.50 15.80
CA SER A 79 -24.06 15.39 16.09
C SER A 79 -24.68 13.98 15.95
N ASP A 80 -25.28 13.69 14.80
CA ASP A 80 -26.10 12.47 14.57
C ASP A 80 -25.49 11.49 13.55
N GLY A 81 -24.29 11.78 13.02
CA GLY A 81 -23.61 10.91 12.03
C GLY A 81 -22.97 9.67 12.62
N GLY A 82 -22.51 9.71 13.86
CA GLY A 82 -21.73 8.65 14.51
C GLY A 82 -20.25 9.01 14.62
N LYS A 83 -19.57 8.43 15.61
CA LYS A 83 -18.18 8.69 15.98
C LYS A 83 -17.29 7.51 15.60
N ILE A 84 -16.21 7.78 14.87
CA ILE A 84 -15.32 6.77 14.30
C ILE A 84 -13.90 6.98 14.81
N LEU A 85 -13.31 5.93 15.37
CA LEU A 85 -11.90 5.93 15.75
C LEU A 85 -11.07 5.32 14.62
N LEU A 86 -10.05 6.04 14.15
CA LEU A 86 -9.08 5.54 13.17
C LEU A 86 -7.69 5.42 13.80
N ALA A 87 -6.99 4.33 13.51
CA ALA A 87 -5.63 4.11 13.98
C ALA A 87 -4.80 3.33 12.95
N THR A 88 -3.55 3.73 12.75
CA THR A 88 -2.56 2.84 12.12
C THR A 88 -1.98 1.95 13.22
N VAL A 89 -2.02 0.63 12.99
CA VAL A 89 -1.72 -0.38 14.01
C VAL A 89 -0.27 -0.31 14.51
N LYS A 90 -0.05 -0.94 15.66
CA LYS A 90 1.25 -1.02 16.34
C LYS A 90 2.40 -1.38 15.39
N GLY A 91 3.49 -0.63 15.51
CA GLY A 91 4.71 -0.81 14.73
C GLY A 91 4.64 -0.41 13.25
N ASP A 92 3.49 0.03 12.73
CA ASP A 92 3.36 0.61 11.38
C ASP A 92 3.28 2.14 11.44
N VAL A 93 3.89 2.80 10.46
CA VAL A 93 4.11 4.26 10.44
C VAL A 93 3.37 4.96 9.30
N HIS A 94 2.73 4.22 8.41
CA HIS A 94 2.14 4.80 7.19
C HIS A 94 0.66 5.10 7.39
N ASP A 95 0.25 6.33 7.04
CA ASP A 95 -1.09 6.83 7.34
C ASP A 95 -1.77 7.62 6.22
N ILE A 96 -1.15 7.81 5.06
CA ILE A 96 -1.74 8.56 3.93
C ILE A 96 -3.16 8.07 3.62
N GLY A 97 -3.33 6.75 3.46
CA GLY A 97 -4.65 6.15 3.20
C GLY A 97 -5.64 6.35 4.34
N LYS A 98 -5.17 6.27 5.60
CA LYS A 98 -5.99 6.53 6.80
C LYS A 98 -6.47 7.99 6.84
N ASN A 99 -5.58 8.94 6.54
CA ASN A 99 -5.94 10.36 6.52
C ASN A 99 -6.99 10.65 5.45
N ILE A 100 -6.87 10.05 4.26
CA ILE A 100 -7.89 10.17 3.20
C ILE A 100 -9.24 9.62 3.66
N VAL A 101 -9.26 8.42 4.27
CA VAL A 101 -10.49 7.83 4.84
C VAL A 101 -11.10 8.74 5.90
N GLY A 102 -10.28 9.31 6.78
CA GLY A 102 -10.73 10.28 7.79
C GLY A 102 -11.43 11.49 7.19
N VAL A 103 -10.79 12.16 6.21
CA VAL A 103 -11.36 13.32 5.52
C VAL A 103 -12.66 12.98 4.80
N VAL A 104 -12.71 11.85 4.09
CA VAL A 104 -13.90 11.41 3.37
C VAL A 104 -15.06 11.12 4.32
N LEU A 105 -14.80 10.49 5.47
CA LEU A 105 -15.83 10.25 6.48
C LEU A 105 -16.28 11.54 7.18
N SER A 106 -15.37 12.47 7.50
CA SER A 106 -15.77 13.77 8.08
C SER A 106 -16.63 14.60 7.13
N CYS A 107 -16.39 14.52 5.82
CA CYS A 107 -17.24 15.13 4.80
C CYS A 107 -18.67 14.55 4.76
N ASN A 108 -18.90 13.41 5.41
CA ASN A 108 -20.20 12.75 5.54
C ASN A 108 -20.78 12.84 6.97
N ASN A 109 -20.39 13.90 7.72
CA ASN A 109 -20.87 14.22 9.06
C ASN A 109 -20.51 13.21 10.16
N TYR A 110 -19.51 12.36 9.95
CA TYR A 110 -18.95 11.52 11.01
C TYR A 110 -17.92 12.29 11.83
N GLU A 111 -17.91 12.10 13.16
CA GLU A 111 -16.85 12.62 14.03
C GLU A 111 -15.66 11.65 13.98
N ILE A 112 -14.46 12.15 13.63
CA ILE A 112 -13.27 11.32 13.46
C ILE A 112 -12.30 11.54 14.61
N ILE A 113 -11.89 10.44 15.25
CA ILE A 113 -10.85 10.40 16.26
C ILE A 113 -9.67 9.63 15.70
N ASP A 114 -8.65 10.36 15.24
CA ASP A 114 -7.42 9.77 14.71
C ASP A 114 -6.39 9.62 15.84
N LEU A 115 -6.03 8.37 16.18
CA LEU A 115 -5.00 8.10 17.20
C LEU A 115 -3.56 8.17 16.65
N GLY A 116 -3.40 8.40 15.35
CA GLY A 116 -2.13 8.46 14.66
C GLY A 116 -1.60 7.08 14.26
N VAL A 117 -0.28 6.92 14.38
CA VAL A 117 0.47 5.73 13.93
C VAL A 117 1.12 4.99 15.09
N MET A 118 1.50 3.73 14.84
CA MET A 118 2.11 2.83 15.83
C MET A 118 1.27 2.68 17.10
N VAL A 119 -0.06 2.62 16.99
CA VAL A 119 -0.96 2.64 18.14
C VAL A 119 -1.19 1.22 18.68
N PRO A 120 -0.87 0.94 19.97
CA PRO A 120 -1.12 -0.37 20.58
C PRO A 120 -2.62 -0.69 20.72
N PRO A 121 -3.02 -1.98 20.65
CA PRO A 121 -4.42 -2.39 20.81
C PRO A 121 -5.08 -1.89 22.09
N GLU A 122 -4.35 -1.89 23.21
CA GLU A 122 -4.85 -1.46 24.51
C GLU A 122 -5.28 0.01 24.47
N LYS A 123 -4.45 0.86 23.85
CA LYS A 123 -4.73 2.30 23.67
C LYS A 123 -5.90 2.53 22.72
N ILE A 124 -6.03 1.72 21.67
CA ILE A 124 -7.17 1.81 20.73
C ILE A 124 -8.47 1.51 21.46
N ILE A 125 -8.53 0.41 22.21
CA ILE A 125 -9.73 -0.02 22.94
C ILE A 125 -10.05 0.95 24.08
N GLU A 126 -9.04 1.43 24.83
CA GLU A 126 -9.21 2.41 25.89
C GLU A 126 -9.81 3.73 25.35
N ALA A 127 -9.22 4.27 24.28
CA ALA A 127 -9.74 5.48 23.64
C ALA A 127 -11.14 5.26 23.06
N ALA A 128 -11.39 4.12 22.40
CA ALA A 128 -12.70 3.79 21.86
C ALA A 128 -13.79 3.78 22.94
N LYS A 129 -13.50 3.19 24.10
CA LYS A 129 -14.41 3.16 25.26
C LYS A 129 -14.61 4.54 25.87
N LYS A 130 -13.51 5.29 26.08
CA LYS A 130 -13.54 6.63 26.66
C LYS A 130 -14.37 7.58 25.81
N GLU A 131 -14.15 7.56 24.51
CA GLU A 131 -14.77 8.48 23.56
C GLU A 131 -16.16 7.99 23.10
N LYS A 132 -16.55 6.76 23.46
CA LYS A 132 -17.80 6.10 23.10
C LYS A 132 -18.01 6.07 21.59
N VAL A 133 -17.03 5.52 20.88
CA VAL A 133 -17.06 5.46 19.42
C VAL A 133 -18.02 4.37 18.93
N ASP A 134 -18.63 4.62 17.79
CA ASP A 134 -19.58 3.73 17.13
C ASP A 134 -18.90 2.76 16.16
N VAL A 135 -17.69 3.09 15.69
CA VAL A 135 -16.88 2.27 14.76
C VAL A 135 -15.39 2.42 15.09
N ILE A 136 -14.62 1.32 14.99
CA ILE A 136 -13.15 1.35 14.96
C ILE A 136 -12.68 1.00 13.55
N GLY A 137 -11.75 1.78 12.99
CA GLY A 137 -11.05 1.50 11.74
C GLY A 137 -9.55 1.35 11.93
N LEU A 138 -8.99 0.26 11.40
CA LEU A 138 -7.56 -0.03 11.43
C LEU A 138 -6.91 0.09 10.06
N SER A 139 -5.71 0.66 10.04
CA SER A 139 -4.87 0.79 8.85
C SER A 139 -3.55 0.05 9.03
N GLY A 140 -3.08 -0.62 7.96
CA GLY A 140 -1.76 -1.26 7.89
C GLY A 140 -1.20 -1.33 6.46
N LEU A 141 0.09 -1.07 6.30
CA LEU A 141 0.84 -1.11 5.05
C LEU A 141 1.74 -2.35 4.93
N ILE A 142 2.29 -2.85 6.04
CA ILE A 142 3.23 -3.99 6.03
C ILE A 142 2.58 -5.29 6.49
N THR A 143 3.19 -6.43 6.18
CA THR A 143 2.61 -7.74 6.53
C THR A 143 2.51 -8.01 8.03
N PRO A 144 3.46 -7.57 8.89
CA PRO A 144 3.30 -7.69 10.35
C PRO A 144 2.07 -6.97 10.90
N SER A 145 1.59 -5.93 10.22
CA SER A 145 0.39 -5.17 10.61
C SER A 145 -0.88 -6.04 10.60
N LEU A 146 -0.91 -7.12 9.81
CA LEU A 146 -2.04 -8.04 9.75
C LEU A 146 -2.21 -8.81 11.06
N ASP A 147 -1.10 -9.23 11.70
CA ASP A 147 -1.15 -9.94 12.98
C ASP A 147 -1.63 -9.01 14.10
N GLU A 148 -1.25 -7.73 14.07
CA GLU A 148 -1.74 -6.73 15.04
C GLU A 148 -3.25 -6.50 14.91
N MET A 149 -3.80 -6.54 13.70
CA MET A 149 -5.26 -6.47 13.47
C MET A 149 -5.98 -7.70 14.03
N VAL A 150 -5.41 -8.90 13.86
CA VAL A 150 -5.93 -10.15 14.44
C VAL A 150 -5.89 -10.08 15.97
N HIS A 151 -4.78 -9.60 16.53
CA HIS A 151 -4.62 -9.47 17.98
C HIS A 151 -5.63 -8.49 18.59
N LEU A 152 -5.85 -7.35 17.94
CA LEU A 152 -6.86 -6.39 18.37
C LEU A 152 -8.27 -6.99 18.32
N ALA A 153 -8.63 -7.73 17.27
CA ALA A 153 -9.93 -8.41 17.18
C ALA A 153 -10.15 -9.39 18.35
N LYS A 154 -9.13 -10.19 18.69
CA LYS A 154 -9.14 -11.08 19.88
C LYS A 154 -9.33 -10.29 21.17
N GLU A 155 -8.64 -9.18 21.33
CA GLU A 155 -8.73 -8.36 22.54
C GLU A 155 -10.11 -7.68 22.67
N MET A 156 -10.69 -7.22 21.55
CA MET A 156 -12.06 -6.73 21.52
C MET A 156 -13.06 -7.81 21.95
N GLU A 157 -12.89 -9.05 21.50
CA GLU A 157 -13.72 -10.19 21.88
C GLU A 157 -13.58 -10.51 23.38
N LEU A 158 -12.35 -10.63 23.89
CA LEU A 158 -12.06 -10.90 25.30
C LEU A 158 -12.69 -9.85 26.23
N GLN A 159 -12.72 -8.59 25.78
CA GLN A 159 -13.32 -7.49 26.52
C GLN A 159 -14.83 -7.30 26.26
N ASN A 160 -15.48 -8.21 25.52
CA ASN A 160 -16.88 -8.13 25.10
C ASN A 160 -17.25 -6.78 24.47
N PHE A 161 -16.32 -6.16 23.75
CA PHE A 161 -16.57 -4.90 23.06
C PHE A 161 -17.44 -5.20 21.83
N LYS A 162 -18.40 -4.33 21.50
CA LYS A 162 -19.45 -4.64 20.48
C LYS A 162 -19.40 -3.77 19.22
N VAL A 163 -18.45 -2.85 19.19
CA VAL A 163 -18.28 -1.89 18.09
C VAL A 163 -17.81 -2.61 16.82
N PRO A 164 -18.40 -2.34 15.64
CA PRO A 164 -17.89 -2.86 14.37
C PRO A 164 -16.43 -2.47 14.11
N LEU A 165 -15.70 -3.39 13.47
CA LEU A 165 -14.29 -3.25 13.12
C LEU A 165 -14.10 -3.13 11.61
N LEU A 166 -13.57 -2.01 11.14
CA LEU A 166 -13.16 -1.78 9.76
C LEU A 166 -11.67 -2.11 9.62
N ILE A 167 -11.35 -2.87 8.57
CA ILE A 167 -10.00 -3.28 8.22
C ILE A 167 -9.65 -2.69 6.86
N GLY A 168 -8.57 -1.91 6.79
CA GLY A 168 -8.08 -1.32 5.55
C GLY A 168 -6.55 -1.18 5.52
N GLY A 169 -6.03 -0.77 4.36
CA GLY A 169 -4.60 -0.61 4.11
C GLY A 169 -4.04 -1.59 3.08
N ALA A 170 -2.83 -1.34 2.59
CA ALA A 170 -2.29 -1.98 1.38
C ALA A 170 -2.11 -3.50 1.49
N THR A 171 -1.80 -4.02 2.69
CA THR A 171 -1.62 -5.45 2.92
C THR A 171 -2.91 -6.18 3.26
N THR A 172 -3.99 -5.45 3.54
CA THR A 172 -5.27 -6.04 3.88
C THR A 172 -6.00 -6.57 2.65
N SER A 173 -6.86 -7.56 2.86
CA SER A 173 -7.73 -8.08 1.81
C SER A 173 -8.99 -8.67 2.40
N LYS A 174 -10.04 -8.77 1.59
CA LYS A 174 -11.28 -9.47 1.94
C LYS A 174 -11.01 -10.92 2.36
N ALA A 175 -10.14 -11.61 1.63
CA ALA A 175 -9.77 -12.99 1.92
C ALA A 175 -9.04 -13.12 3.28
N HIS A 176 -8.04 -12.28 3.55
CA HIS A 176 -7.34 -12.30 4.84
C HIS A 176 -8.31 -12.00 5.99
N THR A 177 -9.12 -10.96 5.84
CA THR A 177 -10.09 -10.54 6.87
C THR A 177 -11.07 -11.66 7.19
N ALA A 178 -11.68 -12.27 6.16
CA ALA A 178 -12.62 -13.37 6.33
C ALA A 178 -12.01 -14.64 6.95
N VAL A 179 -10.72 -14.91 6.69
CA VAL A 179 -10.05 -16.15 7.13
C VAL A 179 -9.35 -16.01 8.48
N LYS A 180 -8.87 -14.82 8.84
CA LYS A 180 -7.96 -14.62 9.98
C LYS A 180 -8.43 -13.61 11.02
N ILE A 181 -9.24 -12.60 10.66
CA ILE A 181 -9.65 -11.54 11.59
C ILE A 181 -11.10 -11.76 12.05
N ASP A 182 -12.02 -11.91 11.10
CA ASP A 182 -13.44 -12.16 11.37
C ASP A 182 -13.76 -13.36 12.28
N PRO A 183 -13.03 -14.50 12.23
CA PRO A 183 -13.26 -15.60 13.16
C PRO A 183 -12.97 -15.27 14.63
N GLU A 184 -12.15 -14.24 14.87
CA GLU A 184 -11.62 -13.90 16.20
C GLU A 184 -12.49 -12.87 16.93
N TYR A 185 -13.56 -12.39 16.28
CA TYR A 185 -14.46 -11.37 16.83
C TYR A 185 -15.90 -11.61 16.37
N GLN A 186 -16.82 -11.76 17.32
CA GLN A 186 -18.21 -12.17 17.04
C GLN A 186 -19.01 -11.07 16.33
N ASN A 187 -18.69 -9.79 16.57
CA ASN A 187 -19.38 -8.67 15.94
C ASN A 187 -18.84 -8.42 14.53
N ALA A 188 -19.39 -7.42 13.84
CA ALA A 188 -19.03 -7.12 12.45
C ALA A 188 -17.54 -6.78 12.29
N VAL A 189 -16.86 -7.51 11.41
CA VAL A 189 -15.54 -7.16 10.87
C VAL A 189 -15.69 -6.98 9.37
N VAL A 190 -15.27 -5.85 8.82
CA VAL A 190 -15.41 -5.55 7.40
C VAL A 190 -14.11 -5.03 6.81
N HIS A 191 -13.65 -5.69 5.75
CA HIS A 191 -12.61 -5.18 4.89
C HIS A 191 -13.17 -4.09 3.96
N VAL A 192 -12.59 -2.89 4.04
CA VAL A 192 -12.95 -1.76 3.19
C VAL A 192 -11.79 -1.47 2.24
N HIS A 193 -12.08 -1.50 0.93
CA HIS A 193 -11.05 -1.43 -0.10
C HIS A 193 -10.48 -0.03 -0.33
N ASP A 194 -11.32 1.00 -0.23
CA ASP A 194 -11.01 2.39 -0.58
C ASP A 194 -11.87 3.34 0.25
N ALA A 195 -11.51 4.63 0.27
CA ALA A 195 -12.18 5.61 1.13
C ALA A 195 -13.63 5.85 0.70
N SER A 196 -13.91 5.81 -0.60
CA SER A 196 -15.25 5.99 -1.14
C SER A 196 -16.26 4.97 -0.59
N LYS A 197 -15.84 3.70 -0.46
CA LYS A 197 -16.67 2.63 0.10
C LYS A 197 -16.82 2.70 1.61
N ALA A 198 -15.88 3.33 2.31
CA ALA A 198 -15.96 3.47 3.77
C ALA A 198 -17.25 4.17 4.20
N VAL A 199 -17.67 5.21 3.45
CA VAL A 199 -18.89 5.98 3.73
C VAL A 199 -20.13 5.09 3.72
N THR A 200 -20.28 4.29 2.65
CA THR A 200 -21.43 3.39 2.50
C THR A 200 -21.43 2.31 3.58
N VAL A 201 -20.27 1.67 3.81
CA VAL A 201 -20.14 0.61 4.81
C VAL A 201 -20.44 1.11 6.21
N VAL A 202 -19.91 2.27 6.61
CA VAL A 202 -20.22 2.85 7.92
C VAL A 202 -21.69 3.22 8.01
N GLY A 203 -22.27 3.78 6.95
CA GLY A 203 -23.70 4.07 6.88
C GLY A 203 -24.52 2.82 7.19
N ASP A 204 -24.28 1.74 6.45
CA ASP A 204 -25.00 0.47 6.60
C ASP A 204 -24.80 -0.16 8.00
N LEU A 205 -23.61 0.00 8.61
CA LEU A 205 -23.33 -0.48 9.96
C LEU A 205 -24.06 0.28 11.07
N LEU A 206 -24.36 1.57 10.85
CA LEU A 206 -24.96 2.46 11.85
C LEU A 206 -26.46 2.70 11.64
N GLN A 207 -27.03 2.32 10.49
CA GLN A 207 -28.47 2.42 10.24
C GLN A 207 -29.28 1.48 11.16
N LYS A 208 -30.05 2.05 12.09
CA LYS A 208 -30.80 1.31 13.13
C LYS A 208 -31.69 0.18 12.60
N ASP A 209 -32.34 0.39 11.46
CA ASP A 209 -33.33 -0.56 10.93
C ASP A 209 -32.71 -1.68 10.09
N THR A 210 -31.50 -1.46 9.54
CA THR A 210 -30.87 -2.37 8.57
C THR A 210 -29.52 -2.92 9.03
N SER A 211 -28.95 -2.39 10.11
CA SER A 211 -27.60 -2.76 10.56
C SER A 211 -27.48 -4.24 10.92
N GLU A 212 -28.48 -4.82 11.58
CA GLU A 212 -28.43 -6.24 11.97
C GLU A 212 -28.46 -7.15 10.74
N ALA A 213 -29.37 -6.90 9.79
CA ALA A 213 -29.43 -7.64 8.53
C ALA A 213 -28.12 -7.50 7.73
N PHE A 214 -27.52 -6.31 7.72
CA PHE A 214 -26.23 -6.09 7.05
C PHE A 214 -25.08 -6.87 7.71
N LYS A 215 -25.02 -6.89 9.05
CA LYS A 215 -24.01 -7.66 9.81
C LYS A 215 -24.15 -9.16 9.55
N GLU A 216 -25.38 -9.69 9.55
CA GLU A 216 -25.65 -11.10 9.24
C GLU A 216 -25.24 -11.46 7.81
N GLN A 217 -25.59 -10.60 6.84
CA GLN A 217 -25.19 -10.78 5.44
C GLN A 217 -23.67 -10.79 5.29
N LEU A 218 -22.97 -9.88 5.98
CA LEU A 218 -21.52 -9.79 5.97
C LEU A 218 -20.86 -11.07 6.53
N LYS A 219 -21.35 -11.58 7.66
CA LYS A 219 -20.85 -12.85 8.25
C LYS A 219 -21.06 -14.02 7.29
N SER A 220 -22.25 -14.13 6.68
CA SER A 220 -22.54 -15.17 5.69
C SER A 220 -21.65 -15.06 4.44
N GLU A 221 -21.37 -13.84 3.98
CA GLU A 221 -20.44 -13.63 2.87
C GLU A 221 -19.03 -14.08 3.23
N TYR A 222 -18.55 -13.78 4.44
CA TYR A 222 -17.20 -14.12 4.87
C TYR A 222 -17.03 -15.61 5.10
N GLU A 223 -18.07 -16.30 5.57
CA GLU A 223 -18.11 -17.76 5.62
C GLU A 223 -17.90 -18.39 4.23
N LYS A 224 -18.64 -17.92 3.21
CA LYS A 224 -18.46 -18.37 1.81
C LYS A 224 -17.05 -18.10 1.27
N VAL A 225 -16.49 -16.93 1.57
CA VAL A 225 -15.10 -16.59 1.19
C VAL A 225 -14.11 -17.55 1.85
N ARG A 226 -14.33 -17.89 3.12
CA ARG A 226 -13.50 -18.78 3.92
C ARG A 226 -13.53 -20.22 3.38
N GLU A 227 -14.72 -20.74 3.11
CA GLU A 227 -14.91 -22.06 2.47
C GLU A 227 -14.23 -22.11 1.09
N GLY A 228 -14.46 -21.08 0.26
CA GLY A 228 -13.84 -20.97 -1.06
C GLY A 228 -12.31 -20.89 -0.99
N PHE A 229 -11.75 -20.26 0.04
CA PHE A 229 -10.32 -20.19 0.28
C PHE A 229 -9.72 -21.57 0.61
N TYR A 230 -10.34 -22.31 1.54
CA TYR A 230 -9.87 -23.65 1.91
C TYR A 230 -9.93 -24.62 0.72
N ASN A 231 -11.04 -24.63 -0.03
CA ASN A 231 -11.21 -25.49 -1.22
C ASN A 231 -10.20 -25.21 -2.34
N ARG A 232 -9.73 -23.95 -2.50
CA ARG A 232 -8.70 -23.60 -3.50
C ARG A 232 -7.30 -23.97 -3.04
N THR A 233 -7.06 -23.92 -1.73
CA THR A 233 -5.73 -24.22 -1.15
C THR A 233 -5.40 -25.70 -1.28
N GLU A 234 -6.40 -26.58 -1.14
CA GLU A 234 -6.26 -28.03 -1.36
C GLU A 234 -5.80 -28.43 -2.78
N LYS A 235 -5.99 -27.57 -3.79
CA LYS A 235 -5.62 -27.87 -5.18
C LYS A 235 -4.15 -27.59 -5.52
N LYS A 236 -3.38 -26.93 -4.65
CA LYS A 236 -1.98 -26.60 -4.93
C LYS A 236 -1.05 -27.69 -4.41
N GLU A 237 -0.31 -28.31 -5.33
CA GLU A 237 0.75 -29.25 -4.98
C GLU A 237 2.04 -28.49 -4.59
N TYR A 238 2.63 -28.89 -3.48
CA TYR A 238 3.92 -28.40 -2.99
C TYR A 238 4.92 -29.54 -2.96
N VAL A 239 6.18 -29.22 -3.19
CA VAL A 239 7.31 -30.15 -3.07
C VAL A 239 8.03 -29.91 -1.74
N SER A 240 8.78 -30.91 -1.28
CA SER A 240 9.68 -30.76 -0.13
C SER A 240 10.76 -29.70 -0.41
N LEU A 241 11.38 -29.16 0.64
CA LEU A 241 12.48 -28.22 0.52
C LEU A 241 13.66 -28.84 -0.24
N ALA A 242 13.95 -30.12 -0.01
CA ALA A 242 15.01 -30.85 -0.69
C ALA A 242 14.76 -30.92 -2.21
N GLU A 243 13.57 -31.34 -2.63
CA GLU A 243 13.17 -31.37 -4.04
C GLU A 243 13.19 -29.97 -4.67
N ALA A 244 12.75 -28.94 -3.94
CA ALA A 244 12.82 -27.55 -4.41
C ALA A 244 14.27 -27.10 -4.64
N ARG A 245 15.21 -27.45 -3.73
CA ARG A 245 16.64 -27.15 -3.86
C ARG A 245 17.29 -27.89 -5.03
N GLU A 246 16.90 -29.13 -5.29
CA GLU A 246 17.34 -29.89 -6.47
C GLU A 246 16.86 -29.24 -7.77
N ASN A 247 15.65 -28.68 -7.78
CA ASN A 247 15.07 -27.94 -8.91
C ASN A 247 15.41 -26.43 -8.89
N LYS A 248 16.53 -26.02 -8.29
CA LYS A 248 17.00 -24.62 -8.31
C LYS A 248 17.32 -24.14 -9.73
N LEU A 249 17.41 -22.82 -9.91
CA LEU A 249 17.91 -22.26 -11.17
C LEU A 249 19.36 -22.70 -11.39
N LYS A 250 19.65 -23.17 -12.61
CA LYS A 250 20.99 -23.62 -13.00
C LYS A 250 21.60 -22.59 -13.95
N ILE A 251 22.53 -21.80 -13.42
CA ILE A 251 23.37 -20.87 -14.18
C ILE A 251 24.69 -21.58 -14.47
N ASP A 252 25.18 -21.51 -15.71
CA ASP A 252 26.53 -21.97 -16.04
C ASP A 252 27.55 -20.94 -15.57
N TRP A 253 27.99 -21.07 -14.33
CA TRP A 253 28.91 -20.12 -13.69
C TRP A 253 30.28 -20.03 -14.39
N LYS A 254 30.68 -21.03 -15.20
CA LYS A 254 31.94 -20.96 -15.95
C LYS A 254 31.88 -19.96 -17.10
N THR A 255 30.69 -19.73 -17.65
CA THR A 255 30.44 -18.81 -18.76
C THR A 255 29.66 -17.57 -18.34
N ALA A 256 29.14 -17.53 -17.11
CA ALA A 256 28.49 -16.36 -16.55
C ALA A 256 29.49 -15.21 -16.34
N GLU A 257 29.14 -14.03 -16.84
CA GLU A 257 29.88 -12.81 -16.59
C GLU A 257 29.49 -12.26 -15.21
N ILE A 258 30.46 -12.26 -14.29
CA ILE A 258 30.28 -11.73 -12.93
C ILE A 258 30.96 -10.37 -12.84
N PRO A 259 30.19 -9.26 -12.86
CA PRO A 259 30.78 -7.94 -12.89
C PRO A 259 31.47 -7.63 -11.56
N VAL A 260 32.77 -7.34 -11.63
CA VAL A 260 33.56 -6.88 -10.49
C VAL A 260 33.20 -5.41 -10.18
N PRO A 261 32.73 -5.08 -8.97
CA PRO A 261 32.41 -3.71 -8.59
C PRO A 261 33.63 -2.78 -8.66
N LYS A 262 33.43 -1.57 -9.18
CA LYS A 262 34.43 -0.49 -9.10
C LYS A 262 34.64 0.01 -7.67
N MET A 263 33.66 -0.18 -6.79
CA MET A 263 33.71 0.14 -5.38
C MET A 263 33.26 -1.05 -4.54
N ILE A 264 34.01 -1.38 -3.49
CA ILE A 264 33.66 -2.38 -2.48
C ILE A 264 33.70 -1.70 -1.11
N GLY A 265 32.72 -2.00 -0.25
CA GLY A 265 32.51 -1.39 1.05
C GLY A 265 31.33 -0.42 1.09
N VAL A 266 31.23 0.35 2.17
CA VAL A 266 30.10 1.25 2.45
C VAL A 266 30.39 2.67 1.96
N LYS A 267 29.39 3.31 1.34
CA LYS A 267 29.39 4.72 0.93
C LYS A 267 28.18 5.42 1.55
N VAL A 268 28.46 6.49 2.29
CA VAL A 268 27.44 7.39 2.84
C VAL A 268 27.34 8.61 1.93
N ILE A 269 26.10 9.00 1.64
CA ILE A 269 25.76 10.26 0.96
C ILE A 269 24.85 11.04 1.92
N GLU A 270 25.49 11.87 2.74
CA GLU A 270 24.82 12.61 3.82
C GLU A 270 23.73 13.56 3.33
N LYS A 271 23.91 14.12 2.13
CA LYS A 271 22.93 15.00 1.48
C LYS A 271 22.88 14.73 -0.01
N VAL A 272 21.73 14.23 -0.47
CA VAL A 272 21.44 14.08 -1.90
C VAL A 272 20.75 15.34 -2.40
N ASN A 273 21.20 15.87 -3.54
CA ASN A 273 20.55 17.01 -4.17
C ASN A 273 19.24 16.56 -4.82
N LEU A 274 18.11 16.91 -4.20
CA LEU A 274 16.78 16.58 -4.68
C LEU A 274 16.51 17.03 -6.13
N LYS A 275 17.18 18.08 -6.63
CA LYS A 275 17.07 18.50 -8.04
C LYS A 275 17.54 17.43 -9.04
N LYS A 276 18.41 16.50 -8.62
CA LYS A 276 18.83 15.37 -9.46
C LYS A 276 17.86 14.19 -9.40
N VAL A 277 16.97 14.18 -8.40
CA VAL A 277 16.06 13.07 -8.09
C VAL A 277 14.70 13.29 -8.76
N ILE A 278 14.29 14.55 -8.99
CA ILE A 278 12.96 14.87 -9.53
C ILE A 278 12.64 14.18 -10.87
N ASP A 279 13.65 13.98 -11.71
CA ASP A 279 13.48 13.39 -13.05
C ASP A 279 13.25 11.87 -12.99
N TYR A 280 13.44 11.26 -11.82
CA TYR A 280 13.21 9.83 -11.55
C TYR A 280 11.85 9.56 -10.90
N ILE A 281 11.01 10.58 -10.73
CA ILE A 281 9.70 10.40 -10.10
C ILE A 281 8.77 9.61 -11.04
N ASP A 282 8.30 8.47 -10.57
CA ASP A 282 7.07 7.85 -11.09
C ASP A 282 5.84 8.51 -10.46
N TRP A 283 5.16 9.33 -11.27
CA TRP A 283 3.93 10.02 -10.89
C TRP A 283 2.69 9.13 -10.93
N GLY A 284 2.76 7.93 -11.53
CA GLY A 284 1.64 6.99 -11.58
C GLY A 284 1.06 6.69 -10.20
N PRO A 285 1.87 6.23 -9.21
CA PRO A 285 1.36 5.98 -7.87
C PRO A 285 0.95 7.26 -7.11
N PHE A 286 1.49 8.44 -7.46
CA PHE A 286 1.00 9.70 -6.89
C PHE A 286 -0.48 9.92 -7.20
N PHE A 287 -0.92 9.75 -8.47
CA PHE A 287 -2.34 9.89 -8.81
C PHE A 287 -3.21 8.81 -8.15
N ARG A 288 -2.69 7.58 -7.99
CA ARG A 288 -3.43 6.50 -7.31
C ARG A 288 -3.71 6.80 -5.84
N VAL A 289 -2.77 7.45 -5.15
CA VAL A 289 -2.98 7.91 -3.77
C VAL A 289 -4.18 8.85 -3.68
N TRP A 290 -4.38 9.70 -4.70
CA TRP A 290 -5.51 10.62 -4.80
C TRP A 290 -6.77 10.02 -5.46
N GLU A 291 -6.85 8.68 -5.54
CA GLU A 291 -7.95 7.93 -6.17
C GLU A 291 -8.21 8.30 -7.66
N LEU A 292 -7.25 8.95 -8.32
CA LEU A 292 -7.33 9.29 -9.74
C LEU A 292 -6.81 8.12 -10.59
N LYS A 293 -7.73 7.37 -11.19
CA LYS A 293 -7.43 6.20 -12.02
C LYS A 293 -6.96 6.62 -13.40
N GLY A 294 -5.74 6.20 -13.74
CA GLY A 294 -5.16 6.43 -15.07
C GLY A 294 -3.65 6.25 -15.05
N ARG A 295 -3.05 6.13 -16.23
CA ARG A 295 -1.59 6.09 -16.40
C ARG A 295 -1.07 7.52 -16.57
N TYR A 296 0.03 7.88 -15.91
CA TYR A 296 0.74 9.12 -16.22
C TYR A 296 1.64 8.92 -17.46
N PRO A 297 1.75 9.88 -18.39
CA PRO A 297 1.11 11.21 -18.39
C PRO A 297 -0.32 11.26 -18.97
N ASP A 298 -0.83 10.16 -19.53
CA ASP A 298 -2.12 10.10 -20.24
C ASP A 298 -3.30 10.65 -19.41
N ILE A 299 -3.30 10.42 -18.09
CA ILE A 299 -4.33 10.87 -17.14
C ILE A 299 -4.52 12.39 -17.16
N LEU A 300 -3.50 13.16 -17.52
CA LEU A 300 -3.59 14.63 -17.60
C LEU A 300 -4.53 15.09 -18.73
N ASN A 301 -4.68 14.28 -19.77
CA ASN A 301 -5.54 14.54 -20.93
C ASN A 301 -6.84 13.72 -20.90
N ASP A 302 -7.12 13.02 -19.79
CA ASP A 302 -8.34 12.24 -19.66
C ASP A 302 -9.60 13.12 -19.75
N LYS A 303 -10.64 12.62 -20.43
CA LYS A 303 -11.87 13.39 -20.69
C LYS A 303 -12.67 13.72 -19.44
N ILE A 304 -12.55 12.90 -18.39
CA ILE A 304 -13.32 13.02 -17.14
C ILE A 304 -12.42 13.59 -16.05
N ALA A 305 -11.28 12.96 -15.79
CA ALA A 305 -10.38 13.28 -14.69
C ALA A 305 -9.27 14.28 -15.06
N GLY A 306 -9.02 14.55 -16.35
CA GLY A 306 -7.81 15.25 -16.79
C GLY A 306 -7.66 16.68 -16.26
N LYS A 307 -8.77 17.41 -16.10
CA LYS A 307 -8.76 18.75 -15.51
C LYS A 307 -8.28 18.72 -14.05
N GLU A 308 -8.86 17.84 -13.24
CA GLU A 308 -8.48 17.72 -11.81
C GLU A 308 -7.10 17.09 -11.64
N ALA A 309 -6.76 16.08 -12.44
CA ALA A 309 -5.40 15.51 -12.47
C ALA A 309 -4.34 16.58 -12.80
N SER A 310 -4.60 17.42 -13.80
CA SER A 310 -3.70 18.52 -14.17
C SER A 310 -3.57 19.58 -13.07
N ARG A 311 -4.67 19.90 -12.38
CA ARG A 311 -4.66 20.83 -11.24
C ARG A 311 -3.85 20.26 -10.07
N LEU A 312 -4.15 19.03 -9.65
CA LEU A 312 -3.44 18.32 -8.59
C LEU A 312 -1.94 18.24 -8.90
N PHE A 313 -1.58 17.88 -10.14
CA PHE A 313 -0.19 17.81 -10.56
C PHE A 313 0.51 19.17 -10.54
N SER A 314 -0.19 20.24 -10.92
CA SER A 314 0.32 21.61 -10.83
C SER A 314 0.63 21.99 -9.38
N ASP A 315 -0.27 21.68 -8.45
CA ASP A 315 -0.09 21.96 -7.03
C ASP A 315 1.04 21.12 -6.42
N ALA A 316 1.14 19.84 -6.80
CA ALA A 316 2.25 18.98 -6.42
C ALA A 316 3.59 19.55 -6.86
N LYS A 317 3.69 20.02 -8.12
CA LYS A 317 4.90 20.68 -8.63
C LYS A 317 5.23 21.98 -7.90
N LYS A 318 4.23 22.79 -7.53
CA LYS A 318 4.45 24.02 -6.73
C LYS A 318 4.99 23.68 -5.33
N MET A 319 4.40 22.69 -4.66
CA MET A 319 4.87 22.25 -3.35
C MET A 319 6.28 21.65 -3.43
N LEU A 320 6.54 20.77 -4.41
CA LEU A 320 7.86 20.19 -4.67
C LEU A 320 8.92 21.27 -4.91
N ASN A 321 8.60 22.28 -5.73
CA ASN A 321 9.50 23.43 -5.96
C ASN A 321 9.79 24.20 -4.67
N THR A 322 8.78 24.36 -3.80
CA THR A 322 8.94 25.02 -2.50
C THR A 322 9.85 24.20 -1.58
N VAL A 323 9.59 22.90 -1.47
CA VAL A 323 10.41 21.94 -0.70
C VAL A 323 11.87 22.02 -1.12
N ILE A 324 12.14 22.00 -2.42
CA ILE A 324 13.50 22.05 -2.95
C ILE A 324 14.15 23.42 -2.72
N LYS A 325 13.44 24.51 -3.02
CA LYS A 325 13.99 25.88 -2.92
C LYS A 325 14.33 26.24 -1.48
N LYS A 326 13.51 25.81 -0.52
CA LYS A 326 13.69 26.07 0.91
C LYS A 326 14.43 24.96 1.65
N ASP A 327 14.86 23.91 0.95
CA ASP A 327 15.57 22.75 1.53
C ASP A 327 14.80 22.12 2.71
N LEU A 328 13.46 22.02 2.60
CA LEU A 328 12.59 21.60 3.71
C LEU A 328 12.67 20.11 4.01
N LEU A 329 12.91 19.28 2.98
CA LEU A 329 13.07 17.84 3.14
C LEU A 329 14.54 17.45 2.95
N LYS A 330 15.05 16.58 3.82
CA LYS A 330 16.45 16.11 3.75
C LYS A 330 16.52 14.72 3.12
N ALA A 331 17.08 14.66 1.91
CA ALA A 331 17.38 13.40 1.24
C ALA A 331 18.75 12.85 1.66
N LYS A 332 18.78 11.61 2.13
CA LYS A 332 19.99 10.91 2.58
C LYS A 332 20.04 9.51 2.00
N ALA A 333 21.24 8.99 1.78
CA ALA A 333 21.44 7.65 1.27
C ALA A 333 22.68 7.00 1.89
N VAL A 334 22.60 5.69 2.11
CA VAL A 334 23.75 4.83 2.36
C VAL A 334 23.61 3.57 1.52
N PHE A 335 24.70 3.13 0.91
CA PHE A 335 24.75 1.85 0.22
C PHE A 335 26.10 1.19 0.44
N GLY A 336 26.18 -0.10 0.13
CA GLY A 336 27.45 -0.80 0.10
C GLY A 336 27.41 -1.97 -0.86
N ILE A 337 28.59 -2.36 -1.34
CA ILE A 337 28.79 -3.54 -2.18
C ILE A 337 29.82 -4.43 -1.50
N PHE A 338 29.51 -5.71 -1.34
CA PHE A 338 30.29 -6.64 -0.54
C PHE A 338 30.61 -7.89 -1.34
N PRO A 339 31.79 -8.50 -1.16
CA PRO A 339 32.04 -9.84 -1.66
C PRO A 339 31.03 -10.82 -1.05
N ALA A 340 30.46 -11.68 -1.88
CA ALA A 340 29.43 -12.61 -1.46
C ALA A 340 29.41 -13.87 -2.30
N ASN A 341 28.95 -14.97 -1.70
CA ASN A 341 28.73 -16.23 -2.38
C ASN A 341 27.50 -16.93 -1.82
N SER A 342 26.79 -17.66 -2.67
CA SER A 342 25.65 -18.47 -2.21
C SER A 342 26.13 -19.75 -1.52
N VAL A 343 25.41 -20.12 -0.47
CA VAL A 343 25.53 -21.41 0.23
C VAL A 343 24.11 -21.92 0.44
N GLU A 344 23.73 -22.92 -0.36
CA GLU A 344 22.33 -23.37 -0.49
C GLU A 344 21.37 -22.19 -0.81
N ASP A 345 20.48 -21.86 0.14
CA ASP A 345 19.48 -20.80 0.01
C ASP A 345 19.94 -19.48 0.64
N ASP A 346 21.13 -19.44 1.26
CA ASP A 346 21.69 -18.25 1.89
C ASP A 346 22.72 -17.58 0.97
N ILE A 347 22.99 -16.31 1.23
CA ILE A 347 24.09 -15.55 0.63
C ILE A 347 25.04 -15.15 1.75
N GLU A 348 26.23 -15.76 1.80
CA GLU A 348 27.28 -15.35 2.73
C GLU A 348 27.87 -14.01 2.28
N ILE A 349 28.09 -13.10 3.24
CA ILE A 349 28.68 -11.78 3.00
C ILE A 349 30.02 -11.72 3.75
N TYR A 350 31.06 -11.31 3.03
CA TYR A 350 32.43 -11.27 3.54
C TYR A 350 32.93 -9.85 3.75
N ASP A 351 33.98 -9.72 4.57
CA ASP A 351 34.63 -8.44 4.86
C ASP A 351 35.20 -7.85 3.55
N PRO A 352 34.92 -6.57 3.22
CA PRO A 352 35.50 -5.88 2.07
C PRO A 352 37.03 -5.96 1.99
N LYS A 353 37.71 -6.10 3.14
CA LYS A 353 39.18 -6.18 3.23
C LYS A 353 39.70 -7.62 3.30
N ASP A 354 38.86 -8.59 3.63
CA ASP A 354 39.22 -10.00 3.78
C ASP A 354 38.06 -10.92 3.37
N ARG A 355 38.13 -11.47 2.15
CA ARG A 355 37.11 -12.37 1.59
C ARG A 355 36.98 -13.70 2.33
N ASN A 356 37.93 -14.07 3.17
CA ASN A 356 37.83 -15.30 3.96
C ASN A 356 37.05 -15.07 5.26
N LYS A 357 36.87 -13.82 5.67
CA LYS A 357 36.18 -13.46 6.89
C LYS A 357 34.70 -13.17 6.61
N LYS A 358 33.85 -14.15 6.90
CA LYS A 358 32.39 -13.98 6.89
C LYS A 358 31.97 -12.96 7.96
N ILE A 359 31.27 -11.90 7.56
CA ILE A 359 30.77 -10.85 8.46
C ILE A 359 29.25 -10.94 8.69
N ASN A 360 28.51 -11.46 7.71
CA ASN A 360 27.07 -11.63 7.80
C ASN A 360 26.55 -12.65 6.78
N LYS A 361 25.23 -12.82 6.72
CA LYS A 361 24.55 -13.54 5.64
C LYS A 361 23.14 -12.98 5.41
N VAL A 362 22.66 -13.08 4.18
CA VAL A 362 21.24 -12.93 3.84
C VAL A 362 20.61 -14.31 3.83
N VAL A 363 19.51 -14.47 4.55
CA VAL A 363 18.76 -15.73 4.56
C VAL A 363 17.60 -15.59 3.59
N SER A 364 17.67 -16.29 2.44
CA SER A 364 16.60 -16.26 1.44
C SER A 364 15.66 -17.46 1.58
N LEU A 365 14.48 -17.33 0.97
CA LEU A 365 13.45 -18.36 0.88
C LEU A 365 13.35 -18.85 -0.56
N ARG A 366 12.98 -20.11 -0.72
CA ARG A 366 12.79 -20.81 -1.97
C ARG A 366 11.32 -21.09 -2.23
N GLN A 367 10.90 -20.93 -3.48
CA GLN A 367 9.57 -21.36 -3.92
C GLN A 367 9.39 -22.87 -3.65
N GLN A 368 8.30 -23.27 -2.99
CA GLN A 368 7.97 -24.70 -2.77
C GLN A 368 6.75 -25.18 -3.55
N ILE A 369 6.10 -24.32 -4.33
CA ILE A 369 5.05 -24.78 -5.25
C ILE A 369 5.67 -25.68 -6.32
N LYS A 370 5.03 -26.82 -6.60
CA LYS A 370 5.47 -27.74 -7.66
C LYS A 370 5.44 -27.01 -9.01
N LYS A 371 6.59 -26.98 -9.68
CA LYS A 371 6.74 -26.32 -10.98
C LYS A 371 6.39 -27.27 -12.12
N ILE A 372 5.85 -26.72 -13.19
CA ILE A 372 5.47 -27.43 -14.41
C ILE A 372 6.42 -26.98 -15.54
N ASN A 373 6.63 -27.82 -16.56
CA ASN A 373 7.42 -27.53 -17.76
C ASN A 373 8.89 -27.17 -17.47
N GLY A 374 9.52 -27.86 -16.51
CA GLY A 374 10.94 -27.68 -16.21
C GLY A 374 11.32 -26.31 -15.63
N LYS A 375 10.34 -25.49 -15.21
CA LYS A 375 10.63 -24.22 -14.55
C LYS A 375 11.31 -24.46 -13.18
N PRO A 376 12.29 -23.64 -12.80
CA PRO A 376 12.97 -23.81 -11.52
C PRO A 376 12.12 -23.30 -10.34
N ASN A 377 12.42 -23.85 -9.17
CA ASN A 377 11.99 -23.34 -7.88
C ASN A 377 12.98 -22.27 -7.42
N LEU A 378 12.66 -21.00 -7.65
CA LEU A 378 13.60 -19.89 -7.46
C LEU A 378 13.83 -19.54 -5.98
N ALA A 379 15.08 -19.19 -5.66
CA ALA A 379 15.48 -18.45 -4.47
C ALA A 379 16.38 -17.27 -4.88
N LEU A 380 16.45 -16.19 -4.08
CA LEU A 380 17.32 -15.05 -4.42
C LEU A 380 18.82 -15.43 -4.42
N SER A 381 19.21 -16.42 -3.62
CA SER A 381 20.58 -16.94 -3.59
C SER A 381 21.03 -17.55 -4.92
N ASP A 382 20.09 -18.01 -5.76
CA ASP A 382 20.40 -18.62 -7.06
C ASP A 382 21.08 -17.64 -8.04
N PHE A 383 20.95 -16.33 -7.81
CA PHE A 383 21.55 -15.30 -8.64
C PHE A 383 22.97 -14.90 -8.24
N ILE A 384 23.53 -15.53 -7.20
CA ILE A 384 24.90 -15.31 -6.70
C ILE A 384 25.72 -16.59 -6.86
N ALA A 385 26.97 -16.47 -7.32
CA ALA A 385 27.84 -17.61 -7.57
C ALA A 385 28.02 -18.48 -6.31
N PRO A 386 27.81 -19.80 -6.40
CA PRO A 386 27.99 -20.72 -5.29
C PRO A 386 29.42 -20.69 -4.76
N LYS A 387 29.59 -20.75 -3.45
CA LYS A 387 30.92 -20.78 -2.82
C LYS A 387 31.80 -21.93 -3.34
N GLU A 388 31.19 -23.08 -3.59
CA GLU A 388 31.86 -24.27 -4.15
C GLU A 388 32.39 -24.09 -5.58
N SER A 389 31.89 -23.10 -6.33
CA SER A 389 32.36 -22.79 -7.68
C SER A 389 33.75 -22.15 -7.69
N GLY A 390 34.19 -21.59 -6.55
CA GLY A 390 35.43 -20.81 -6.46
C GLY A 390 35.38 -19.45 -7.17
N ILE A 391 34.22 -19.07 -7.72
CA ILE A 391 34.04 -17.80 -8.43
C ILE A 391 33.69 -16.69 -7.44
N ASN A 392 34.38 -15.57 -7.59
CA ASN A 392 34.17 -14.37 -6.80
C ASN A 392 32.92 -13.61 -7.28
N ASP A 393 31.92 -13.46 -6.41
CA ASP A 393 30.72 -12.68 -6.70
C ASP A 393 30.44 -11.66 -5.58
N TYR A 394 29.37 -10.88 -5.72
CA TYR A 394 29.08 -9.70 -4.92
C TYR A 394 27.58 -9.50 -4.74
N ILE A 395 27.24 -8.89 -3.61
CA ILE A 395 25.88 -8.40 -3.35
C ILE A 395 25.97 -6.95 -2.89
N GLY A 396 25.03 -6.12 -3.30
CA GLY A 396 24.86 -4.79 -2.74
C GLY A 396 23.68 -4.68 -1.80
N CYS A 397 23.65 -3.64 -0.98
CA CYS A 397 22.45 -3.22 -0.26
C CYS A 397 22.43 -1.71 -0.06
N PHE A 398 21.24 -1.17 0.21
CA PHE A 398 21.03 0.26 0.38
C PHE A 398 19.92 0.58 1.39
N ALA A 399 19.98 1.80 1.91
CA ALA A 399 18.88 2.47 2.59
C ALA A 399 18.88 3.96 2.21
N VAL A 400 17.71 4.47 1.80
CA VAL A 400 17.51 5.87 1.40
C VAL A 400 16.29 6.45 2.08
N THR A 401 16.27 7.76 2.24
CA THR A 401 15.10 8.50 2.74
C THR A 401 15.07 9.91 2.18
N SER A 402 13.87 10.42 1.96
CA SER A 402 13.56 11.84 1.74
C SER A 402 12.68 12.41 2.86
N GLY A 403 12.33 11.60 3.87
CA GLY A 403 11.24 11.88 4.79
C GLY A 403 11.57 12.75 6.00
N PHE A 404 12.84 13.11 6.21
CA PHE A 404 13.18 14.05 7.30
C PHE A 404 12.67 15.46 6.97
N GLY A 405 11.82 16.02 7.82
CA GLY A 405 11.10 17.28 7.58
C GLY A 405 9.62 17.08 7.20
N THR A 406 9.23 15.86 6.79
CA THR A 406 7.86 15.59 6.31
C THR A 406 6.85 15.65 7.44
N GLU A 407 7.16 15.05 8.59
CA GLU A 407 6.26 15.02 9.74
C GLU A 407 6.14 16.39 10.43
N GLU A 408 7.22 17.18 10.42
CA GLU A 408 7.21 18.56 10.88
C GLU A 408 6.28 19.42 10.01
N LEU A 409 6.43 19.35 8.69
CA LEU A 409 5.55 20.10 7.76
C LEU A 409 4.11 19.61 7.80
N ALA A 410 3.88 18.30 7.91
CA ALA A 410 2.54 17.74 8.04
C ALA A 410 1.83 18.32 9.27
N ARG A 411 2.49 18.32 10.43
CA ARG A 411 1.94 18.92 11.65
C ARG A 411 1.67 20.42 11.55
N GLU A 412 2.50 21.17 10.82
CA GLU A 412 2.23 22.59 10.53
C GLU A 412 0.93 22.74 9.72
N PHE A 413 0.73 21.92 8.67
CA PHE A 413 -0.50 21.97 7.88
C PHE A 413 -1.73 21.44 8.64
N GLU A 414 -1.58 20.45 9.52
CA GLU A 414 -2.65 19.97 10.40
C GLU A 414 -3.10 21.07 11.37
N ALA A 415 -2.16 21.84 11.94
CA ALA A 415 -2.47 22.98 12.81
C ALA A 415 -3.23 24.10 12.09
N ASP A 416 -3.03 24.22 10.77
CA ASP A 416 -3.75 25.13 9.89
C ASP A 416 -5.06 24.53 9.32
N HIS A 417 -5.43 23.31 9.74
CA HIS A 417 -6.59 22.56 9.23
C HIS A 417 -6.57 22.33 7.71
N ASP A 418 -5.38 22.13 7.12
CA ASP A 418 -5.18 21.93 5.67
C ASP A 418 -4.82 20.48 5.35
N ASP A 419 -5.79 19.57 5.46
CA ASP A 419 -5.63 18.14 5.18
C ASP A 419 -5.10 17.86 3.77
N TYR A 420 -5.45 18.72 2.80
CA TYR A 420 -4.96 18.62 1.43
C TYR A 420 -3.44 18.74 1.37
N LYS A 421 -2.87 19.75 2.06
CA LYS A 421 -1.41 19.91 2.11
C LYS A 421 -0.73 18.82 2.94
N VAL A 422 -1.36 18.30 4.00
CA VAL A 422 -0.85 17.16 4.78
C VAL A 422 -0.65 15.94 3.89
N ILE A 423 -1.70 15.55 3.15
CA ILE A 423 -1.65 14.41 2.24
C ILE A 423 -0.65 14.70 1.10
N MET A 424 -0.63 15.91 0.57
CA MET A 424 0.27 16.32 -0.52
C MET A 424 1.74 16.20 -0.11
N ILE A 425 2.15 16.70 1.06
CA ILE A 425 3.57 16.66 1.47
C ILE A 425 4.02 15.22 1.75
N LYS A 426 3.17 14.40 2.39
CA LYS A 426 3.45 12.98 2.60
C LYS A 426 3.58 12.23 1.27
N ALA A 427 2.65 12.44 0.33
CA ALA A 427 2.68 11.81 -0.99
C ALA A 427 3.91 12.23 -1.82
N ILE A 428 4.29 13.53 -1.81
CA ILE A 428 5.51 14.02 -2.48
C ILE A 428 6.75 13.42 -1.83
N SER A 429 6.80 13.37 -0.51
CA SER A 429 7.90 12.77 0.25
C SER A 429 8.11 11.31 -0.17
N ASP A 430 7.04 10.52 -0.26
CA ASP A 430 7.11 9.13 -0.74
C ASP A 430 7.60 9.03 -2.19
N ARG A 431 7.10 9.89 -3.09
CA ARG A 431 7.58 9.95 -4.48
C ARG A 431 9.08 10.23 -4.56
N LEU A 432 9.59 11.12 -3.70
CA LEU A 432 11.01 11.43 -3.62
C LEU A 432 11.84 10.28 -3.06
N ALA A 433 11.31 9.48 -2.13
CA ALA A 433 12.02 8.33 -1.57
C ALA A 433 12.21 7.22 -2.62
N GLU A 434 11.15 6.94 -3.39
CA GLU A 434 11.18 5.97 -4.49
C GLU A 434 12.07 6.44 -5.64
N ALA A 435 11.94 7.70 -6.05
CA ALA A 435 12.80 8.31 -7.05
C ALA A 435 14.28 8.29 -6.62
N LEU A 436 14.55 8.48 -5.32
CA LEU A 436 15.89 8.40 -4.77
C LEU A 436 16.44 6.97 -4.81
N ALA A 437 15.61 5.95 -4.58
CA ALA A 437 16.00 4.55 -4.73
C ALA A 437 16.34 4.22 -6.19
N GLU A 438 15.56 4.71 -7.16
CA GLU A 438 15.83 4.55 -8.59
C GLU A 438 17.12 5.26 -9.02
N PHE A 439 17.27 6.55 -8.63
CA PHE A 439 18.47 7.34 -8.89
C PHE A 439 19.73 6.64 -8.33
N LEU A 440 19.67 6.20 -7.07
CA LEU A 440 20.81 5.53 -6.44
C LEU A 440 21.11 4.19 -7.12
N HIS A 441 20.09 3.42 -7.49
CA HIS A 441 20.27 2.17 -8.20
C HIS A 441 20.97 2.41 -9.54
N GLN A 442 20.55 3.41 -10.33
CA GLN A 442 21.24 3.75 -11.57
C GLN A 442 22.70 4.16 -11.34
N GLU A 443 22.98 5.00 -10.34
CA GLU A 443 24.36 5.37 -9.99
C GLU A 443 25.20 4.13 -9.62
N VAL A 444 24.62 3.15 -8.93
CA VAL A 444 25.27 1.88 -8.62
C VAL A 444 25.55 1.09 -9.90
N ARG A 445 24.57 0.91 -10.79
CA ARG A 445 24.76 0.18 -12.06
C ARG A 445 25.84 0.80 -12.93
N MET A 446 25.82 2.13 -13.09
CA MET A 446 26.69 2.84 -14.02
C MET A 446 28.08 3.17 -13.44
N LYS A 447 28.16 3.53 -12.16
CA LYS A 447 29.38 4.13 -11.57
C LYS A 447 30.02 3.30 -10.47
N PHE A 448 29.25 2.83 -9.48
CA PHE A 448 29.84 2.21 -8.28
C PHE A 448 30.06 0.70 -8.43
N TRP A 449 29.07 -0.03 -8.93
CA TRP A 449 29.27 -1.39 -9.42
C TRP A 449 29.85 -1.34 -10.83
N GLY A 450 29.24 -0.53 -11.70
CA GLY A 450 29.82 -0.17 -13.00
C GLY A 450 29.73 -1.26 -14.06
N TYR A 451 28.68 -2.09 -14.02
CA TYR A 451 28.42 -3.13 -15.02
C TYR A 451 27.55 -2.67 -16.19
N SER A 452 27.03 -1.43 -16.12
CA SER A 452 26.16 -0.83 -17.14
C SER A 452 26.62 0.59 -17.45
N THR A 453 27.89 0.79 -17.82
CA THR A 453 28.49 2.13 -17.97
C THR A 453 27.90 2.96 -19.10
N ASP A 454 27.39 2.28 -20.14
CA ASP A 454 26.86 2.92 -21.35
C ASP A 454 25.32 2.97 -21.34
N GLU A 455 24.69 2.78 -20.18
CA GLU A 455 23.24 2.86 -20.00
C GLU A 455 22.70 4.24 -20.41
N GLN A 456 21.72 4.25 -21.31
CA GLN A 456 21.02 5.46 -21.76
C GLN A 456 19.51 5.26 -21.68
N LEU A 457 19.01 5.03 -20.46
CA LEU A 457 17.59 4.81 -20.21
C LEU A 457 16.90 6.13 -19.84
N ASN A 458 15.72 6.36 -20.41
CA ASN A 458 14.84 7.43 -19.96
C ASN A 458 14.02 6.95 -18.74
N ASN A 459 13.29 7.86 -18.09
CA ASN A 459 12.53 7.52 -16.89
C ASN A 459 11.42 6.46 -17.12
N GLU A 460 10.80 6.41 -18.31
CA GLU A 460 9.82 5.36 -18.61
C GLU A 460 10.48 3.98 -18.72
N ASP A 461 11.68 3.91 -19.30
CA ASP A 461 12.44 2.66 -19.40
C ASP A 461 12.89 2.19 -18.01
N LEU A 462 13.27 3.12 -17.12
CA LEU A 462 13.58 2.85 -15.71
C LEU A 462 12.35 2.28 -14.97
N ILE A 463 11.17 2.87 -15.14
CA ILE A 463 9.91 2.39 -14.53
C ILE A 463 9.55 0.98 -15.02
N LYS A 464 9.82 0.66 -16.29
CA LYS A 464 9.63 -0.67 -16.86
C LYS A 464 10.72 -1.67 -16.48
N GLU A 465 11.74 -1.21 -15.74
CA GLU A 465 12.88 -2.01 -15.33
C GLU A 465 13.71 -2.56 -16.52
N GLU A 466 13.87 -1.78 -17.60
CA GLU A 466 14.61 -2.17 -18.82
C GLU A 466 16.15 -2.19 -18.63
N TYR A 467 16.63 -2.29 -17.39
CA TYR A 467 18.04 -2.41 -17.03
C TYR A 467 18.40 -3.83 -16.58
N THR A 468 19.70 -4.14 -16.56
CA THR A 468 20.20 -5.39 -15.98
C THR A 468 20.31 -5.31 -14.46
N GLY A 469 19.92 -6.40 -13.78
CA GLY A 469 19.97 -6.53 -12.33
C GLY A 469 18.67 -6.11 -11.65
N ILE A 470 18.55 -6.43 -10.36
CA ILE A 470 17.35 -6.16 -9.56
C ILE A 470 17.71 -5.55 -8.20
N ARG A 471 16.73 -4.88 -7.58
CA ARG A 471 16.85 -4.29 -6.26
C ARG A 471 15.79 -4.79 -5.24
N PRO A 472 15.75 -6.09 -4.88
CA PRO A 472 14.70 -6.64 -4.04
C PRO A 472 14.74 -6.09 -2.62
N ALA A 473 13.58 -5.68 -2.13
CA ALA A 473 13.39 -5.10 -0.80
C ALA A 473 12.72 -6.11 0.15
N PRO A 474 13.23 -6.28 1.40
CA PRO A 474 12.57 -7.09 2.41
C PRO A 474 11.11 -6.64 2.67
N GLY A 475 10.17 -7.59 2.64
CA GLY A 475 8.72 -7.39 2.70
C GLY A 475 8.01 -7.55 1.35
N TYR A 476 8.75 -7.45 0.23
CA TYR A 476 8.18 -7.72 -1.09
C TYR A 476 8.08 -9.22 -1.36
N PRO A 477 7.26 -9.66 -2.33
CA PRO A 477 7.06 -11.09 -2.61
C PRO A 477 8.33 -11.91 -2.88
N ALA A 478 9.40 -11.29 -3.39
CA ALA A 478 10.69 -11.95 -3.65
C ALA A 478 11.54 -12.14 -2.39
N SER A 479 11.30 -11.35 -1.35
CA SER A 479 12.01 -11.37 -0.07
C SER A 479 11.01 -11.03 1.04
N PRO A 480 10.01 -11.90 1.33
CA PRO A 480 8.89 -11.53 2.20
C PRO A 480 9.28 -11.37 3.66
N ASP A 481 10.44 -11.89 4.08
CA ASP A 481 10.94 -11.79 5.44
C ASP A 481 11.39 -10.36 5.80
N HIS A 482 10.58 -9.68 6.62
CA HIS A 482 10.91 -8.33 7.12
C HIS A 482 12.18 -8.30 7.97
N THR A 483 12.58 -9.40 8.61
CA THR A 483 13.76 -9.44 9.50
C THR A 483 15.07 -9.23 8.77
N GLU A 484 15.12 -9.44 7.45
CA GLU A 484 16.29 -9.13 6.63
C GLU A 484 16.64 -7.62 6.59
N LYS A 485 15.72 -6.72 6.98
CA LYS A 485 16.10 -5.30 7.18
C LYS A 485 17.17 -5.15 8.27
N LYS A 486 17.17 -6.00 9.30
CA LYS A 486 18.20 -5.98 10.36
C LYS A 486 19.59 -6.29 9.79
N THR A 487 19.67 -7.15 8.78
CA THR A 487 20.92 -7.44 8.05
C THR A 487 21.43 -6.18 7.34
N ILE A 488 20.56 -5.48 6.61
CA ILE A 488 20.89 -4.20 5.94
C ILE A 488 21.35 -3.15 6.97
N TRP A 489 20.60 -3.00 8.07
CA TRP A 489 20.93 -2.07 9.15
C TRP A 489 22.31 -2.32 9.75
N LYS A 490 22.66 -3.59 9.97
CA LYS A 490 23.96 -3.98 10.48
C LYS A 490 25.10 -3.78 9.48
N LEU A 491 24.89 -4.12 8.21
CA LEU A 491 25.93 -4.01 7.18
C LEU A 491 26.30 -2.57 6.85
N LEU A 492 25.30 -1.68 6.83
CA LEU A 492 25.47 -0.30 6.42
C LEU A 492 25.54 0.68 7.59
N ASP A 493 25.37 0.22 8.83
CA ASP A 493 25.23 1.07 10.02
C ASP A 493 24.21 2.20 9.76
N VAL A 494 23.01 1.79 9.30
CA VAL A 494 22.02 2.70 8.69
C VAL A 494 21.60 3.81 9.65
N GLU A 495 21.24 3.47 10.89
CA GLU A 495 20.76 4.45 11.86
C GLU A 495 21.83 5.52 12.15
N LYS A 496 23.10 5.12 12.29
CA LYS A 496 24.19 6.06 12.48
C LYS A 496 24.44 6.94 11.24
N ASN A 497 24.42 6.35 10.06
CA ASN A 497 24.83 7.03 8.83
C ASN A 497 23.73 7.90 8.21
N THR A 498 22.45 7.59 8.44
CA THR A 498 21.32 8.34 7.84
C THR A 498 20.33 8.84 8.89
N GLY A 499 20.24 8.18 10.05
CA GLY A 499 19.20 8.42 11.05
C GLY A 499 17.92 7.62 10.82
N ILE A 500 17.84 6.79 9.76
CA ILE A 500 16.65 5.96 9.52
C ILE A 500 16.60 4.86 10.58
N LYS A 501 15.44 4.71 11.22
CA LYS A 501 15.20 3.76 12.31
C LYS A 501 14.27 2.63 11.88
N LEU A 502 14.36 1.50 12.57
CA LEU A 502 13.37 0.43 12.46
C LEU A 502 12.45 0.43 13.68
N THR A 503 11.14 0.29 13.45
CA THR A 503 10.17 0.00 14.51
C THR A 503 10.30 -1.46 14.98
N GLU A 504 9.56 -1.82 16.02
CA GLU A 504 9.47 -3.22 16.48
C GLU A 504 8.92 -4.18 15.41
N SER A 505 8.01 -3.71 14.55
CA SER A 505 7.48 -4.43 13.37
C SER A 505 8.37 -4.29 12.13
N LEU A 506 9.53 -3.66 12.27
CA LEU A 506 10.50 -3.42 11.19
C LEU A 506 9.94 -2.57 10.04
N ALA A 507 8.99 -1.68 10.35
CA ALA A 507 8.71 -0.53 9.51
C ALA A 507 9.87 0.46 9.61
N MET A 508 10.10 1.26 8.57
CA MET A 508 11.18 2.25 8.55
C MET A 508 10.63 3.62 8.95
N TRP A 509 11.36 4.34 9.78
CA TRP A 509 11.10 5.75 10.07
C TRP A 509 12.29 6.60 9.59
N PRO A 510 12.09 7.72 8.86
CA PRO A 510 10.80 8.24 8.37
C PRO A 510 10.06 7.29 7.42
N ALA A 511 8.73 7.41 7.34
CA ALA A 511 7.89 6.55 6.49
C ALA A 511 8.34 6.55 5.02
N SER A 512 8.69 7.72 4.49
CA SER A 512 9.27 7.89 3.15
C SER A 512 10.74 7.44 3.10
N SER A 513 10.96 6.14 3.28
CA SER A 513 12.26 5.48 3.21
C SER A 513 12.16 4.18 2.42
N VAL A 514 13.24 3.82 1.73
CA VAL A 514 13.34 2.58 0.96
C VAL A 514 14.65 1.88 1.32
N SER A 515 14.63 0.57 1.49
CA SER A 515 15.83 -0.23 1.69
C SER A 515 15.72 -1.57 0.96
N GLY A 516 16.85 -2.10 0.51
CA GLY A 516 16.87 -3.35 -0.23
C GLY A 516 18.28 -3.82 -0.55
N TYR A 517 18.34 -4.89 -1.35
CA TYR A 517 19.56 -5.48 -1.88
C TYR A 517 19.77 -5.06 -3.33
N TYR A 518 20.96 -5.32 -3.88
CA TYR A 518 21.29 -5.20 -5.29
C TYR A 518 21.90 -6.51 -5.80
N PHE A 519 21.40 -6.98 -6.95
CA PHE A 519 21.92 -8.14 -7.67
C PHE A 519 22.26 -7.70 -9.09
N ALA A 520 23.49 -7.96 -9.53
CA ALA A 520 23.96 -7.56 -10.86
C ALA A 520 23.81 -8.66 -11.93
N ASN A 521 23.46 -9.88 -11.53
CA ASN A 521 23.36 -11.02 -12.44
C ASN A 521 22.26 -10.78 -13.50
N LYS A 522 22.58 -11.01 -14.77
CA LYS A 522 21.65 -10.82 -15.91
C LYS A 522 20.41 -11.72 -15.89
N GLU A 523 20.47 -12.84 -15.19
CA GLU A 523 19.32 -13.76 -15.05
C GLU A 523 18.43 -13.42 -13.85
N SER A 524 18.87 -12.47 -13.02
CA SER A 524 18.11 -12.01 -11.86
C SER A 524 16.81 -11.34 -12.29
N ARG A 525 15.74 -11.65 -11.54
CA ARG A 525 14.38 -11.21 -11.83
C ARG A 525 13.53 -11.26 -10.57
N TYR A 526 12.53 -10.39 -10.49
CA TYR A 526 11.54 -10.46 -9.43
C TYR A 526 10.65 -11.70 -9.59
N PHE A 527 10.39 -12.39 -8.47
CA PHE A 527 9.47 -13.52 -8.39
C PHE A 527 8.76 -13.49 -7.03
N GLY A 528 7.60 -14.12 -6.91
CA GLY A 528 6.98 -14.35 -5.60
C GLY A 528 7.44 -15.67 -5.02
N VAL A 529 7.97 -15.69 -3.78
CA VAL A 529 8.28 -16.94 -3.05
C VAL A 529 7.02 -17.80 -2.92
N GLY A 530 5.86 -17.16 -2.71
CA GLY A 530 4.59 -17.84 -2.55
C GLY A 530 4.49 -18.51 -1.18
N LYS A 531 3.78 -19.64 -1.13
CA LYS A 531 3.60 -20.40 0.10
C LYS A 531 4.74 -21.41 0.31
N ILE A 532 5.16 -21.57 1.56
CA ILE A 532 6.19 -22.49 2.03
C ILE A 532 5.59 -23.53 2.99
N LYS A 533 6.21 -24.70 3.05
CA LYS A 533 5.85 -25.81 3.93
C LYS A 533 6.69 -25.77 5.22
N ARG A 534 6.29 -26.61 6.17
CA ARG A 534 6.86 -26.66 7.52
C ARG A 534 8.35 -26.99 7.53
N ASP A 535 8.81 -27.85 6.63
CA ASP A 535 10.22 -28.20 6.48
C ASP A 535 11.12 -26.98 6.18
N GLN A 536 10.69 -26.09 5.27
CA GLN A 536 11.40 -24.85 4.99
C GLN A 536 11.31 -23.84 6.13
N LEU A 537 10.18 -23.76 6.80
CA LEU A 537 10.00 -22.90 7.98
C LEU A 537 10.96 -23.30 9.11
N GLU A 538 11.06 -24.61 9.41
CA GLU A 538 11.98 -25.15 10.42
C GLU A 538 13.45 -24.90 10.04
N ASP A 539 13.81 -25.12 8.78
CA ASP A 539 15.14 -24.82 8.25
C ASP A 539 15.47 -23.31 8.31
N PHE A 540 14.52 -22.46 7.96
CA PHE A 540 14.64 -21.00 8.06
C PHE A 540 14.86 -20.56 9.51
N ALA A 541 14.05 -21.05 10.46
CA ALA A 541 14.17 -20.73 11.88
C ALA A 541 15.57 -21.10 12.41
N LYS A 542 16.06 -22.29 12.03
CA LYS A 542 17.42 -22.74 12.35
C LYS A 542 18.49 -21.83 11.74
N ARG A 543 18.37 -21.48 10.45
CA ARG A 543 19.33 -20.61 9.75
C ARG A 543 19.38 -19.20 10.34
N LYS A 544 18.25 -18.68 10.82
CA LYS A 544 18.11 -17.38 11.47
C LYS A 544 18.46 -17.38 12.95
N LYS A 545 18.55 -18.57 13.57
CA LYS A 545 18.70 -18.75 15.02
C LYS A 545 17.55 -18.10 15.81
N MET A 546 16.33 -18.29 15.32
CA MET A 546 15.09 -17.87 16.01
C MET A 546 14.25 -19.09 16.36
N SER A 547 13.28 -18.92 17.25
CA SER A 547 12.33 -20.00 17.56
C SER A 547 11.42 -20.27 16.35
N LEU A 548 10.80 -21.46 16.33
CA LEU A 548 9.85 -21.80 15.28
C LEU A 548 8.63 -20.87 15.32
N GLU A 549 8.15 -20.53 16.52
CA GLU A 549 7.02 -19.61 16.74
C GLU A 549 7.34 -18.20 16.22
N GLU A 550 8.55 -17.69 16.45
CA GLU A 550 8.99 -16.41 15.90
C GLU A 550 9.03 -16.44 14.36
N ALA A 551 9.51 -17.54 13.77
CA ALA A 551 9.52 -17.72 12.32
C ALA A 551 8.10 -17.81 11.75
N GLU A 552 7.18 -18.50 12.42
CA GLU A 552 5.77 -18.60 12.03
C GLU A 552 5.10 -17.23 12.03
N LYS A 553 5.40 -16.39 13.03
CA LYS A 553 4.92 -15.01 13.09
C LYS A 553 5.39 -14.20 11.87
N TRP A 554 6.69 -14.13 11.62
CA TRP A 554 7.23 -13.30 10.53
C TRP A 554 6.83 -13.79 9.13
N LEU A 555 6.62 -15.09 8.96
CA LEU A 555 6.28 -15.71 7.68
C LEU A 555 4.81 -16.13 7.60
N SER A 556 3.94 -15.68 8.52
CA SER A 556 2.51 -16.03 8.55
C SER A 556 1.80 -15.88 7.20
N PRO A 557 2.06 -14.82 6.38
CA PRO A 557 1.44 -14.68 5.06
C PRO A 557 1.94 -15.70 4.03
N ASN A 558 3.08 -16.33 4.30
CA ASN A 558 3.76 -17.28 3.42
C ASN A 558 3.57 -18.74 3.83
N LEU A 559 2.85 -19.07 4.91
CA LEU A 559 2.62 -20.48 5.28
C LEU A 559 1.49 -21.10 4.46
N ALA A 560 1.71 -22.33 3.98
CA ALA A 560 0.82 -23.10 3.11
C ALA A 560 -0.30 -23.83 3.87
#